data_AF-X1G1I8-F1
#
_entry.id   AF-X1G1I8-F1
#
_cell.length_a   1.000
_cell.length_b   1.000
_cell.length_c   1.000
_cell.angle_alpha   90.00
_cell.angle_beta   90.00
_cell.angle_gamma   90.00
#
_symmetry.space_group_name_H-M   'P 1'
#
loop_
_entity.id
_entity.type
_entity.pdbx_description
1 polymer ?
#
loop_
_entity_poly.entity_id
_entity_poly.type
_entity_poly.pdbx_seq_one_letter_code
_entity_poly.pdbx_strand_id
1 'polypeptide(L)'
;MSPIISFSINESLKQFINKLISKNQYENKSKLIRDALLRLMSDIEVSNLEIYGDGGSIAKKIVGNLIIVAPHDPHIQRKLNKIENKYKDQVINKNQHFQGENLIIFMIFEGEIQDFQKIVVEINGIKEIKNFRYLIIN
;
A
#
# COMPACT_ATOMS: atom_id res chain seq x y z
N MET A 1 30.30 -0.83 -10.34
CA MET A 1 29.82 0.32 -11.15
C MET A 1 28.33 0.10 -11.39
N SER A 2 27.46 1.04 -11.00
CA SER A 2 26.01 0.90 -11.24
C SER A 2 25.67 1.29 -12.68
N PRO A 3 24.70 0.61 -13.33
CA PRO A 3 24.28 0.99 -14.69
C PRO A 3 23.70 2.40 -14.70
N ILE A 4 24.03 3.16 -15.74
CA ILE A 4 23.48 4.51 -15.96
C ILE A 4 22.38 4.38 -17.03
N ILE A 5 21.18 4.81 -16.68
CA ILE A 5 20.02 4.81 -17.57
C ILE A 5 19.63 6.26 -17.85
N SER A 6 19.54 6.59 -19.14
CA SER A 6 19.08 7.90 -19.61
C SER A 6 17.70 7.74 -20.24
N PHE A 7 16.78 8.63 -19.91
CA PHE A 7 15.43 8.66 -20.45
C PHE A 7 14.95 10.11 -20.63
N SER A 8 14.06 10.30 -21.59
CA SER A 8 13.47 11.60 -21.89
C SER A 8 12.20 11.82 -21.06
N ILE A 9 12.04 13.03 -20.51
CA ILE A 9 10.84 13.46 -19.81
C ILE A 9 10.38 14.80 -20.36
N ASN A 10 9.08 15.09 -20.24
CA ASN A 10 8.56 16.40 -20.58
C ASN A 10 8.98 17.46 -19.55
N GLU A 11 8.93 18.74 -19.97
CA GLU A 11 9.37 19.85 -19.12
C GLU A 11 8.51 20.01 -17.86
N SER A 12 7.21 19.72 -17.92
CA SER A 12 6.32 19.79 -16.76
C SER A 12 6.75 18.83 -15.64
N LEU A 13 7.08 17.59 -15.98
CA LEU A 13 7.57 16.58 -15.04
C LEU A 13 8.96 16.94 -14.51
N LYS A 14 9.83 17.46 -15.38
CA LYS A 14 11.16 17.95 -14.97
C LYS A 14 11.06 19.08 -13.95
N GLN A 15 10.15 20.04 -14.15
CA GLN A 15 9.88 21.12 -13.20
C GLN A 15 9.36 20.59 -11.87
N PHE A 16 8.45 19.60 -11.91
CA PHE A 16 7.95 18.94 -10.70
C PHE A 16 9.08 18.26 -9.91
N ILE A 17 9.93 17.47 -10.56
CA ILE A 17 11.09 16.82 -9.92
C ILE A 17 12.02 17.86 -9.30
N ASN A 18 12.32 18.95 -10.01
CA ASN A 18 13.16 20.02 -9.49
C ASN A 18 12.57 20.68 -8.23
N LYS A 19 11.24 20.88 -8.18
CA LYS A 19 10.55 21.44 -6.99
C LYS A 19 10.65 20.54 -5.76
N LEU A 20 10.65 19.21 -5.94
CA LEU A 20 10.79 18.27 -4.82
C LEU A 20 12.19 18.31 -4.21
N ILE A 21 13.21 18.47 -5.06
CA ILE A 21 14.61 18.62 -4.61
C ILE A 21 14.83 19.96 -3.94
N SER A 22 14.31 21.06 -4.52
CA SER A 22 14.49 22.40 -3.95
C SER A 22 13.84 22.57 -2.57
N LYS A 23 12.88 21.71 -2.21
CA LYS A 23 12.25 21.68 -0.89
C LYS A 23 13.01 20.83 0.14
N ASN A 24 14.24 20.39 -0.16
CA ASN A 24 15.04 19.47 0.66
C ASN A 24 14.34 18.16 1.01
N GLN A 25 13.34 17.73 0.22
CA GLN A 25 12.67 16.45 0.45
C GLN A 25 13.52 15.27 -0.03
N TYR A 26 14.49 15.52 -0.93
CA TYR A 26 15.39 14.52 -1.48
C TYR A 26 16.78 15.13 -1.74
N GLU A 27 17.83 14.33 -1.50
CA GLU A 27 19.24 14.75 -1.68
C GLU A 27 19.59 15.05 -3.15
N ASN A 28 19.06 14.27 -4.09
CA ASN A 28 19.32 14.46 -5.52
C ASN A 28 18.25 13.79 -6.40
N LYS A 29 18.29 14.11 -7.72
CA LYS A 29 17.36 13.57 -8.73
C LYS A 29 17.40 12.06 -8.82
N SER A 30 18.59 11.47 -8.86
CA SER A 30 18.76 10.04 -9.01
C SER A 30 18.21 9.26 -7.81
N LYS A 31 18.34 9.79 -6.58
CA LYS A 31 17.76 9.23 -5.35
C LYS A 31 16.24 9.27 -5.42
N LEU A 32 15.66 10.44 -5.72
CA LEU A 32 14.21 10.60 -5.88
C LEU A 32 13.63 9.61 -6.91
N ILE A 33 14.25 9.54 -8.10
CA ILE A 33 13.79 8.64 -9.17
C ILE A 33 13.96 7.18 -8.75
N ARG A 34 15.07 6.81 -8.10
CA ARG A 34 15.30 5.45 -7.60
C ARG A 34 14.26 5.06 -6.57
N ASP A 35 13.99 5.91 -5.59
CA ASP A 35 13.01 5.63 -4.53
C ASP A 35 11.59 5.52 -5.11
N ALA A 36 11.25 6.37 -6.08
CA ALA A 36 9.99 6.28 -6.81
C ALA A 36 9.88 4.99 -7.63
N LEU A 37 10.94 4.59 -8.34
CA LEU A 37 10.98 3.34 -9.10
C LEU A 37 10.95 2.12 -8.18
N LEU A 38 11.65 2.13 -7.06
CA LEU A 38 11.59 1.05 -6.07
C LEU A 38 10.19 0.92 -5.50
N ARG A 39 9.53 2.03 -5.16
CA ARG A 39 8.14 2.03 -4.70
C ARG A 39 7.19 1.47 -5.77
N LEU A 40 7.35 1.92 -7.01
CA LEU A 40 6.58 1.42 -8.14
C LEU A 40 6.85 -0.07 -8.37
N MET A 41 8.10 -0.53 -8.25
CA MET A 41 8.47 -1.93 -8.40
C MET A 41 7.94 -2.79 -7.26
N SER A 42 7.92 -2.30 -6.03
CA SER A 42 7.23 -3.01 -4.94
C SER A 42 5.72 -3.12 -5.19
N ASP A 43 5.11 -2.11 -5.81
CA ASP A 43 3.70 -2.16 -6.22
C ASP A 43 3.49 -3.06 -7.46
N ILE A 44 4.49 -3.17 -8.36
CA ILE A 44 4.45 -3.99 -9.58
C ILE A 44 4.81 -5.45 -9.31
N GLU A 45 5.72 -5.79 -8.41
CA GLU A 45 5.98 -7.19 -8.00
C GLU A 45 4.72 -7.80 -7.38
N VAL A 46 3.95 -6.98 -6.67
CA VAL A 46 2.61 -7.30 -6.20
C VAL A 46 1.66 -7.53 -7.40
N SER A 47 1.68 -6.67 -8.42
CA SER A 47 0.85 -6.79 -9.63
C SER A 47 1.24 -7.93 -10.60
N ASN A 48 2.53 -8.23 -10.76
CA ASN A 48 3.06 -9.21 -11.72
C ASN A 48 2.84 -10.67 -11.28
N LEU A 49 2.48 -10.89 -10.02
CA LEU A 49 1.97 -12.19 -9.56
C LEU A 49 0.66 -12.59 -10.27
N GLU A 50 -0.06 -11.63 -10.87
CA GLU A 50 -1.26 -11.90 -11.66
C GLU A 50 -0.97 -12.25 -13.13
N ILE A 51 0.24 -11.98 -13.66
CA ILE A 51 0.53 -12.06 -15.11
C ILE A 51 1.24 -13.36 -15.50
N TYR A 52 1.98 -14.01 -14.59
CA TYR A 52 2.61 -15.31 -14.87
C TYR A 52 1.65 -16.47 -14.58
N GLY A 53 0.56 -16.51 -15.35
CA GLY A 53 -0.19 -17.75 -15.58
C GLY A 53 0.60 -18.68 -16.49
N ASP A 54 1.64 -19.33 -15.95
CA ASP A 54 2.07 -20.71 -16.21
C ASP A 54 3.37 -20.96 -15.44
N GLY A 55 3.35 -21.84 -14.43
CA GLY A 55 4.54 -22.25 -13.67
C GLY A 55 4.66 -21.69 -12.26
N GLY A 56 3.84 -22.20 -11.33
CA GLY A 56 4.09 -22.17 -9.89
C GLY A 56 3.74 -20.86 -9.19
N SER A 57 2.54 -20.80 -8.62
CA SER A 57 2.18 -19.80 -7.59
C SER A 57 3.16 -19.93 -6.43
N ILE A 58 4.18 -19.08 -6.39
CA ILE A 58 5.02 -18.95 -5.20
C ILE A 58 4.14 -18.23 -4.18
N ALA A 59 3.52 -19.01 -3.29
CA ALA A 59 2.82 -18.55 -2.11
C ALA A 59 3.81 -17.81 -1.19
N LYS A 60 4.14 -16.57 -1.55
CA LYS A 60 5.01 -15.71 -0.76
C LYS A 60 4.20 -15.21 0.43
N LYS A 61 4.57 -15.69 1.61
CA LYS A 61 4.06 -15.14 2.88
C LYS A 61 4.66 -13.77 3.11
N ILE A 62 3.83 -12.85 3.58
CA ILE A 62 4.21 -11.49 3.93
C ILE A 62 3.62 -11.09 5.27
N VAL A 63 4.22 -10.08 5.89
CA VAL A 63 3.60 -9.33 6.99
C VAL A 63 3.21 -7.97 6.45
N GLY A 64 1.97 -7.56 6.68
CA GLY A 64 1.43 -6.28 6.23
C GLY A 64 0.87 -5.47 7.39
N ASN A 65 1.13 -4.17 7.41
CA ASN A 65 0.46 -3.23 8.29
C ASN A 65 -0.57 -2.43 7.47
N LEU A 66 -1.82 -2.43 7.93
CA LEU A 66 -2.97 -1.76 7.33
C LEU A 66 -3.40 -0.63 8.28
N ILE A 67 -3.46 0.60 7.76
CA ILE A 67 -3.88 1.79 8.49
C ILE A 67 -5.13 2.34 7.80
N ILE A 68 -6.26 2.28 8.49
CA ILE A 68 -7.58 2.65 7.97
C ILE A 68 -8.11 3.83 8.79
N VAL A 69 -8.53 4.89 8.12
CA VAL A 69 -9.22 6.03 8.72
C VAL A 69 -10.60 6.12 8.08
N ALA A 70 -11.63 5.93 8.88
CA ALA A 70 -13.03 5.97 8.47
C ALA A 70 -13.84 6.95 9.34
N PRO A 71 -15.01 7.42 8.89
CA PRO A 71 -15.98 8.04 9.75
C PRO A 71 -16.36 7.12 10.91
N HIS A 72 -16.66 7.70 12.07
CA HIS A 72 -17.26 6.98 13.20
C HIS A 72 -18.74 6.67 12.88
N ASP A 73 -18.95 5.67 12.03
CA ASP A 73 -20.25 5.19 11.58
C ASP A 73 -20.38 3.68 11.84
N PRO A 74 -21.38 3.22 12.60
CA PRO A 74 -21.62 1.80 12.85
C PRO A 74 -21.79 0.95 11.59
N HIS A 75 -22.31 1.49 10.50
CA HIS A 75 -22.47 0.77 9.24
C HIS A 75 -21.12 0.46 8.59
N ILE A 76 -20.20 1.42 8.61
CA ILE A 76 -18.83 1.26 8.10
C ILE A 76 -18.07 0.28 8.99
N GLN A 77 -18.19 0.41 10.31
CA GLN A 77 -17.55 -0.52 11.24
C GLN A 77 -18.02 -1.97 11.03
N ARG A 78 -19.31 -2.19 10.74
CA ARG A 78 -19.82 -3.52 10.39
C ARG A 78 -19.21 -4.06 9.08
N LYS A 79 -19.03 -3.22 8.05
CA LYS A 79 -18.37 -3.63 6.80
C LYS A 79 -16.92 -4.06 7.08
N LEU A 80 -16.18 -3.25 7.84
CA LEU A 80 -14.79 -3.54 8.22
C LEU A 80 -14.68 -4.82 9.08
N ASN A 81 -15.58 -5.02 10.04
CA ASN A 81 -15.61 -6.25 10.85
C ASN A 81 -15.97 -7.50 10.02
N LYS A 82 -16.78 -7.37 8.96
CA LYS A 82 -17.05 -8.48 8.04
C LYS A 82 -15.79 -8.88 7.25
N ILE A 83 -15.04 -7.89 6.77
CA ILE A 83 -13.76 -8.12 6.09
C ILE A 83 -12.78 -8.78 7.08
N GLU A 84 -12.61 -8.24 8.28
CA GLU A 84 -11.77 -8.83 9.32
C GLU A 84 -12.15 -10.29 9.62
N ASN A 85 -13.44 -10.58 9.82
CA ASN A 85 -13.90 -11.94 10.08
C ASN A 85 -13.61 -12.91 8.93
N LYS A 86 -13.64 -12.42 7.68
CA LYS A 86 -13.29 -13.21 6.50
C LYS A 86 -11.80 -13.60 6.47
N TYR A 87 -10.93 -12.71 6.99
CA TYR A 87 -9.48 -12.90 7.05
C TYR A 87 -8.97 -13.14 8.47
N LYS A 88 -9.81 -13.66 9.37
CA LYS A 88 -9.52 -13.74 10.81
C LYS A 88 -8.25 -14.53 11.13
N ASP A 89 -7.92 -15.52 10.30
CA ASP A 89 -6.79 -16.41 10.52
C ASP A 89 -5.46 -15.75 10.09
N GLN A 90 -5.54 -14.72 9.25
CA GLN A 90 -4.41 -13.91 8.79
C GLN A 90 -4.27 -12.60 9.57
N VAL A 91 -5.32 -12.12 10.24
CA VAL A 91 -5.26 -10.90 11.06
C VAL A 91 -4.64 -11.22 12.43
N ILE A 92 -3.36 -10.90 12.59
CA ILE A 92 -2.59 -11.16 13.81
C ILE A 92 -2.95 -10.18 14.93
N ASN A 93 -3.22 -8.92 14.56
CA ASN A 93 -3.55 -7.88 15.53
C ASN A 93 -4.47 -6.84 14.89
N LYS A 94 -5.39 -6.30 15.69
CA LYS A 94 -6.19 -5.13 15.35
C LYS A 94 -6.29 -4.22 16.57
N ASN A 95 -5.89 -2.96 16.39
CA ASN A 95 -6.16 -1.89 17.33
C ASN A 95 -7.10 -0.88 16.70
N GLN A 96 -8.05 -0.38 17.49
CA GLN A 96 -9.00 0.64 17.05
C GLN A 96 -9.00 1.82 18.02
N HIS A 97 -9.07 3.02 17.47
CA HIS A 97 -9.12 4.26 18.23
C HIS A 97 -10.20 5.18 17.67
N PHE A 98 -10.97 5.80 18.56
CA PHE A 98 -11.99 6.76 18.21
C PHE A 98 -11.47 8.16 18.51
N GLN A 99 -11.27 8.97 17.47
CA GLN A 99 -10.79 10.34 17.57
C GLN A 99 -11.82 11.29 16.96
N GLY A 100 -12.67 11.86 17.81
CA GLY A 100 -13.79 12.70 17.37
C GLY A 100 -14.74 11.92 16.47
N GLU A 101 -14.97 12.43 15.26
CA GLU A 101 -15.82 11.80 14.24
C GLU A 101 -15.11 10.71 13.42
N ASN A 102 -13.92 10.28 13.82
CA ASN A 102 -13.12 9.31 13.09
C ASN A 102 -12.91 8.02 13.88
N LEU A 103 -13.00 6.91 13.17
CA LEU A 103 -12.51 5.60 13.56
C LEU A 103 -11.17 5.37 12.87
N ILE A 104 -10.13 5.15 13.64
CA ILE A 104 -8.78 4.81 13.17
C ILE A 104 -8.53 3.35 13.53
N ILE A 105 -8.20 2.52 12.54
CA ILE A 105 -7.88 1.11 12.73
C ILE A 105 -6.46 0.85 12.26
N PHE A 106 -5.67 0.21 13.11
CA PHE A 106 -4.38 -0.38 12.79
C PHE A 106 -4.55 -1.89 12.79
N MET A 107 -4.17 -2.55 11.71
CA MET A 107 -4.32 -4.00 11.56
C MET A 107 -3.02 -4.60 11.03
N ILE A 108 -2.56 -5.67 11.67
CA ILE A 108 -1.43 -6.46 11.23
C ILE A 108 -1.98 -7.72 10.57
N PHE A 109 -1.60 -7.93 9.33
CA PHE A 109 -1.92 -9.10 8.52
C PHE A 109 -0.66 -9.94 8.32
N GLU A 110 -0.76 -11.26 8.46
CA GLU A 110 0.28 -12.22 8.10
C GLU A 110 -0.34 -13.33 7.28
N GLY A 111 0.15 -13.53 6.06
CA GLY A 111 -0.45 -14.49 5.16
C GLY A 111 0.12 -14.41 3.75
N GLU A 112 -0.55 -15.07 2.81
CA GLU A 112 -0.16 -15.02 1.41
C GLU A 112 -0.41 -13.62 0.82
N ILE A 113 0.51 -13.17 -0.02
CA ILE A 113 0.42 -11.88 -0.72
C ILE A 113 -0.89 -11.72 -1.50
N GLN A 114 -1.43 -12.80 -2.07
CA GLN A 114 -2.69 -12.80 -2.81
C GLN A 114 -3.88 -12.46 -1.90
N ASP A 115 -3.91 -13.01 -0.68
CA ASP A 115 -4.97 -12.72 0.28
C ASP A 115 -4.82 -11.30 0.86
N PHE A 116 -3.57 -10.84 1.03
CA PHE A 116 -3.31 -9.45 1.39
C PHE A 116 -3.81 -8.47 0.32
N GLN A 117 -3.63 -8.78 -0.97
CA GLN A 117 -4.19 -7.95 -2.05
C GLN A 117 -5.71 -7.93 -2.00
N LYS A 118 -6.36 -9.08 -1.79
CA LYS A 118 -7.82 -9.15 -1.69
C LYS A 118 -8.35 -8.30 -0.53
N ILE A 119 -7.73 -8.36 0.65
CA ILE A 119 -8.17 -7.53 1.79
C ILE A 119 -7.98 -6.03 1.49
N VAL A 120 -6.87 -5.65 0.85
CA VAL A 120 -6.61 -4.27 0.41
C VAL A 120 -7.67 -3.78 -0.57
N VAL A 121 -8.04 -4.57 -1.57
CA VAL A 121 -9.08 -4.23 -2.56
C VAL A 121 -10.45 -4.12 -1.90
N GLU A 122 -10.82 -5.06 -1.02
CA GLU A 122 -12.10 -5.02 -0.30
C GLU A 122 -12.23 -3.78 0.59
N ILE A 123 -11.16 -3.41 1.30
CA ILE A 123 -11.13 -2.20 2.12
C ILE A 123 -11.24 -0.96 1.22
N ASN A 124 -10.42 -0.85 0.17
CA ASN A 124 -10.49 0.27 -0.79
C ASN A 124 -11.87 0.40 -1.48
N GLY A 125 -12.62 -0.70 -1.60
CA GLY A 125 -13.98 -0.71 -2.16
C GLY A 125 -15.03 -0.01 -1.29
N ILE A 126 -14.73 0.27 -0.01
CA ILE A 126 -15.61 1.01 0.89
C ILE A 126 -15.46 2.52 0.61
N LYS A 127 -16.42 3.06 -0.15
CA LYS A 127 -16.44 4.48 -0.60
C LYS A 127 -16.28 5.50 0.53
N GLU A 128 -16.76 5.16 1.72
CA GLU A 128 -16.81 6.05 2.87
C GLU A 128 -15.47 6.14 3.63
N ILE A 129 -14.47 5.31 3.30
CA ILE A 129 -13.14 5.38 3.92
C ILE A 129 -12.46 6.70 3.52
N LYS A 130 -12.00 7.45 4.54
CA LYS A 130 -11.32 8.74 4.34
C LYS A 130 -9.87 8.58 3.92
N ASN A 131 -9.19 7.58 4.48
CA ASN A 131 -7.79 7.30 4.17
C ASN A 131 -7.50 5.83 4.41
N PHE A 132 -6.79 5.20 3.49
CA PHE A 132 -6.30 3.84 3.66
C PHE A 132 -4.87 3.77 3.16
N ARG A 133 -3.99 3.26 4.01
CA ARG A 133 -2.59 3.05 3.69
C ARG A 133 -2.19 1.67 4.16
N TYR A 134 -1.23 1.09 3.47
CA TYR A 134 -0.64 -0.15 3.89
C TYR A 134 0.85 -0.17 3.61
N LEU A 135 1.55 -1.02 4.35
CA LEU A 135 2.98 -1.27 4.22
C LEU A 135 3.19 -2.77 4.25
N ILE A 136 3.92 -3.30 3.27
CA ILE A 136 4.39 -4.68 3.29
C ILE A 136 5.77 -4.68 3.94
N ILE A 137 5.94 -5.50 4.97
CA ILE A 137 7.18 -5.72 5.71
C ILE A 137 7.68 -7.10 5.28
N ASN A 138 8.81 -7.13 4.56
CA ASN A 138 9.56 -8.34 4.23
C ASN A 138 10.61 -8.62 5.30
#